data_AF-A0A8T7FV39-F1
#
_entry.id   AF-A0A8T7FV39-F1
#
_cell.length_a   1.000
_cell.length_b   1.000
_cell.length_c   1.000
_cell.angle_alpha   90.00
_cell.angle_beta   90.00
_cell.angle_gamma   90.00
#
_symmetry.space_group_name_H-M   'P 1'
#
loop_
_entity.id
_entity.type
_entity.pdbx_description
1 polymer ?
#
loop_
_entity_poly.entity_id
_entity_poly.type
_entity_poly.pdbx_seq_one_letter_code
_entity_poly.pdbx_strand_id
1 'polypeptide(L)'
;MTARTDTRSINTTYARIAGFTFIFYIVAGMTSLSLGSDSQVTELLYFLQNASALVLGVTLYMLTREYGQALALLALTFRILEAVHDKSEIFFAFGSLLFCWLLLRGRLIPAALAWLGVIASALLVVILPLQLAGVLAGAGWASSATWMIWMPMLVFEVTLALWLIIKGVSAGQQNMTVSNSI
;
A
#
# COMPACT_ATOMS: atom_id res chain seq x y z
N MET A 1 20.34 -22.96 -14.73
CA MET A 1 18.99 -22.70 -15.29
C MET A 1 17.86 -22.81 -14.26
N THR A 2 18.10 -23.38 -13.07
CA THR A 2 17.11 -23.61 -11.99
C THR A 2 16.75 -22.37 -11.16
N ALA A 3 17.70 -21.45 -10.92
CA ALA A 3 17.47 -20.31 -10.02
C ALA A 3 16.41 -19.28 -10.50
N ARG A 4 16.16 -19.18 -11.82
CA ARG A 4 15.22 -18.19 -12.37
C ARG A 4 13.76 -18.58 -12.16
N THR A 5 13.48 -19.87 -12.04
CA THR A 5 12.13 -20.42 -11.86
C THR A 5 11.64 -20.23 -10.43
N ASP A 6 12.53 -20.37 -9.45
CA ASP A 6 12.22 -20.25 -8.02
C ASP A 6 11.87 -18.81 -7.62
N THR A 7 12.58 -17.80 -8.14
CA THR A 7 12.28 -16.39 -7.83
C THR A 7 10.90 -15.96 -8.35
N ARG A 8 10.47 -16.51 -9.50
CA ARG A 8 9.17 -16.17 -10.10
C ARG A 8 8.00 -16.74 -9.29
N SER A 9 8.12 -17.97 -8.78
CA SER A 9 7.08 -18.59 -7.95
C SER A 9 6.95 -17.85 -6.60
N ILE A 10 8.09 -17.50 -5.98
CA ILE A 10 8.15 -16.77 -4.71
C ILE A 10 7.49 -15.38 -4.84
N ASN A 11 7.82 -14.61 -5.89
CA ASN A 11 7.22 -13.28 -6.11
C ASN A 11 5.71 -13.36 -6.37
N THR A 12 5.23 -14.43 -7.00
CA THR A 12 3.79 -14.65 -7.22
C THR A 12 3.08 -14.95 -5.90
N THR A 13 3.71 -15.73 -5.01
CA THR A 13 3.17 -15.99 -3.67
C THR A 13 3.10 -14.70 -2.84
N TYR A 14 4.17 -13.91 -2.80
CA TYR A 14 4.16 -12.62 -2.08
C TYR A 14 3.13 -11.64 -2.65
N ALA A 15 2.96 -11.59 -3.97
CA ALA A 15 1.93 -10.76 -4.60
C ALA A 15 0.52 -11.16 -4.15
N ARG A 16 0.22 -12.45 -4.16
CA ARG A 16 -1.08 -12.96 -3.72
C ARG A 16 -1.34 -12.67 -2.26
N ILE A 17 -0.36 -12.90 -1.39
CA ILE A 17 -0.46 -12.59 0.04
C ILE A 17 -0.72 -11.08 0.21
N ALA A 18 0.06 -10.23 -0.46
CA ALA A 18 -0.14 -8.78 -0.41
C ALA A 18 -1.56 -8.38 -0.84
N GLY A 19 -2.07 -8.93 -1.95
CA GLY A 19 -3.42 -8.64 -2.43
C GLY A 19 -4.53 -9.09 -1.49
N PHE A 20 -4.43 -10.30 -0.92
CA PHE A 20 -5.39 -10.77 0.09
C PHE A 20 -5.38 -9.92 1.35
N THR A 21 -4.19 -9.59 1.86
CA THR A 21 -4.02 -8.72 3.02
C THR A 21 -4.59 -7.33 2.75
N PHE A 22 -4.47 -6.84 1.52
CA PHE A 22 -5.04 -5.56 1.11
C PHE A 22 -6.56 -5.53 1.25
N ILE A 23 -7.25 -6.55 0.71
CA ILE A 23 -8.71 -6.65 0.80
C ILE A 23 -9.13 -6.75 2.27
N PHE A 24 -8.43 -7.57 3.05
CA PHE A 24 -8.71 -7.72 4.47
C PHE A 24 -8.55 -6.40 5.23
N TYR A 25 -7.47 -5.65 4.99
CA TYR A 25 -7.23 -4.33 5.58
C TYR A 25 -8.38 -3.35 5.30
N ILE A 26 -8.83 -3.27 4.04
CA ILE A 26 -9.95 -2.38 3.65
C ILE A 26 -11.25 -2.81 4.32
N VAL A 27 -11.58 -4.11 4.28
CA VAL A 27 -12.82 -4.63 4.87
C VAL A 27 -12.84 -4.40 6.39
N ALA A 28 -11.73 -4.67 7.08
CA ALA A 28 -11.59 -4.43 8.51
C ALA A 28 -11.77 -2.94 8.84
N GLY A 29 -11.12 -2.04 8.08
CA GLY A 29 -11.26 -0.60 8.26
C GLY A 29 -12.68 -0.09 8.04
N MET A 30 -13.34 -0.51 6.96
CA MET A 30 -14.73 -0.11 6.68
C MET A 30 -15.71 -0.65 7.72
N THR A 31 -15.46 -1.86 8.22
CA THR A 31 -16.28 -2.48 9.27
C THR A 31 -16.09 -1.75 10.60
N SER A 32 -14.85 -1.37 10.94
CA SER A 32 -14.54 -0.58 12.15
C SER A 32 -15.28 0.76 12.16
N LEU A 33 -15.36 1.45 11.02
CA LEU A 33 -16.13 2.70 10.92
C LEU A 33 -17.64 2.52 11.06
N SER A 34 -18.17 1.34 10.71
CA SER A 34 -19.61 1.06 10.77
C SER A 34 -20.07 0.64 12.16
N LEU A 35 -19.18 0.05 12.96
CA LEU A 35 -19.44 -0.30 14.36
C LEU A 35 -18.97 0.86 15.24
N GLY A 36 -19.91 1.65 15.77
CA GLY A 36 -19.62 2.78 16.66
C GLY A 36 -18.60 2.44 17.75
N SER A 37 -17.83 3.45 18.17
CA SER A 37 -16.57 3.38 18.92
C SER A 37 -16.57 2.64 20.27
N ASP A 38 -17.72 2.16 20.75
CA ASP A 38 -17.89 1.60 22.11
C ASP A 38 -17.96 0.07 22.16
N SER A 39 -17.52 -0.65 21.12
CA SER A 39 -17.56 -2.11 21.08
C SER A 39 -16.19 -2.77 21.15
N GLN A 40 -16.05 -3.85 21.92
CA GLN A 40 -14.85 -4.72 21.93
C GLN A 40 -14.49 -5.22 20.52
N VAL A 41 -15.49 -5.32 19.63
CA VAL A 41 -15.28 -5.70 18.23
C VAL A 41 -14.48 -4.64 17.50
N THR A 42 -14.71 -3.35 17.77
CA THR A 42 -13.96 -2.24 17.16
C THR A 42 -12.48 -2.28 17.56
N GLU A 43 -12.17 -2.54 18.84
CA GLU A 43 -10.78 -2.71 19.30
C GLU A 43 -10.08 -3.90 18.61
N LEU A 44 -10.77 -5.03 18.48
CA LEU A 44 -10.24 -6.20 17.77
C LEU A 44 -10.00 -5.90 16.28
N LEU A 45 -10.90 -5.16 15.64
CA LEU A 45 -10.75 -4.75 14.24
C LEU A 45 -9.57 -3.81 14.05
N TYR A 46 -9.35 -2.85 14.95
CA TYR A 46 -8.15 -2.00 14.92
C TYR A 46 -6.86 -2.81 15.08
N PHE A 47 -6.83 -3.75 16.00
CA PHE A 47 -5.68 -4.64 16.18
C PHE A 47 -5.40 -5.47 14.91
N LEU A 48 -6.45 -6.06 14.33
CA LEU A 48 -6.37 -6.82 13.08
C LEU A 48 -5.91 -5.92 11.91
N GLN A 49 -6.34 -4.67 11.88
CA GLN A 49 -5.95 -3.72 10.86
C GLN A 49 -4.46 -3.37 10.97
N ASN A 50 -3.95 -3.09 12.17
CA ASN A 50 -2.52 -2.86 12.42
C ASN A 50 -1.66 -4.09 12.05
N ALA A 51 -2.11 -5.29 12.42
CA ALA A 51 -1.44 -6.53 12.03
C ALA A 51 -1.41 -6.70 10.50
N SER A 52 -2.52 -6.41 9.82
CA SER A 52 -2.59 -6.49 8.35
C SER A 52 -1.73 -5.44 7.66
N ALA A 53 -1.64 -4.22 8.20
CA ALA A 53 -0.74 -3.17 7.70
C ALA A 53 0.73 -3.59 7.75
N LEU A 54 1.15 -4.26 8.83
CA LEU A 54 2.51 -4.81 8.95
C LEU A 54 2.77 -5.90 7.92
N VAL A 55 1.85 -6.86 7.78
CA VAL A 55 1.97 -7.93 6.78
C VAL A 55 2.03 -7.35 5.36
N LEU A 56 1.22 -6.33 5.08
CA LEU A 56 1.22 -5.62 3.81
C LEU A 56 2.55 -4.91 3.57
N GLY A 57 3.05 -4.18 4.56
CA GLY A 57 4.34 -3.49 4.49
C GLY A 57 5.50 -4.46 4.22
N VAL A 58 5.55 -5.58 4.93
CA VAL A 58 6.61 -6.60 4.76
C VAL A 58 6.53 -7.26 3.38
N THR A 59 5.33 -7.60 2.92
CA THR A 59 5.16 -8.23 1.60
C THR A 59 5.48 -7.28 0.45
N LEU A 60 5.08 -6.01 0.54
CA LEU A 60 5.47 -5.00 -0.44
C LEU A 60 6.97 -4.69 -0.39
N TYR A 61 7.58 -4.67 0.80
CA TYR A 61 9.03 -4.56 0.95
C TYR A 61 9.75 -5.70 0.23
N MET A 62 9.30 -6.93 0.43
CA MET A 62 9.86 -8.11 -0.23
C MET A 62 9.79 -8.03 -1.76
N LEU A 63 8.73 -7.42 -2.31
CA LEU A 63 8.55 -7.22 -3.75
C LEU A 63 9.37 -6.05 -4.32
N THR A 64 9.59 -4.99 -3.53
CA THR A 64 10.19 -3.73 -4.02
C THR A 64 11.66 -3.57 -3.65
N ARG A 65 12.19 -4.38 -2.72
CA ARG A 65 13.59 -4.30 -2.24
C ARG A 65 14.64 -4.36 -3.36
N GLU A 66 14.36 -5.07 -4.46
CA GLU A 66 15.29 -5.22 -5.58
C GLU A 66 15.46 -3.93 -6.42
N TYR A 67 14.53 -2.98 -6.32
CA TYR A 67 14.50 -1.76 -7.13
C TYR A 67 14.94 -0.52 -6.36
N GLY A 68 15.20 -0.65 -5.05
CA GLY A 68 15.59 0.45 -4.18
C GLY A 68 15.46 0.11 -2.71
N GLN A 69 16.34 -0.76 -2.20
CA GLN A 69 16.30 -1.27 -0.83
C GLN A 69 16.14 -0.18 0.24
N ALA A 70 16.88 0.94 0.13
CA ALA A 70 16.79 2.03 1.11
C ALA A 70 15.40 2.68 1.15
N LEU A 71 14.79 2.91 -0.02
CA LEU A 71 13.45 3.49 -0.13
C LEU A 71 12.37 2.48 0.30
N ALA A 72 12.57 1.20 0.00
CA ALA A 72 11.66 0.13 0.41
C ALA A 72 11.68 -0.05 1.95
N LEU A 73 12.87 0.05 2.56
CA LEU A 73 13.01 0.07 4.02
C LEU A 73 12.35 1.30 4.62
N LEU A 74 12.54 2.48 4.05
CA LEU A 74 11.88 3.70 4.51
C LEU A 74 10.35 3.57 4.45
N ALA A 75 9.81 3.03 3.35
CA ALA A 75 8.38 2.77 3.19
C ALA A 75 7.85 1.77 4.25
N LEU A 76 8.62 0.71 4.52
CA LEU A 76 8.31 -0.25 5.57
C LEU A 76 8.32 0.40 6.96
N THR A 77 9.30 1.26 7.25
CA THR A 77 9.35 2.01 8.51
C THR A 77 8.10 2.86 8.69
N PHE A 78 7.65 3.56 7.64
CA PHE A 78 6.40 4.31 7.71
C PHE A 78 5.17 3.42 7.96
N ARG A 79 5.12 2.21 7.40
CA ARG A 79 4.06 1.23 7.70
C ARG A 79 4.11 0.70 9.13
N ILE A 80 5.30 0.55 9.71
CA ILE A 80 5.43 0.19 11.13
C ILE A 80 4.96 1.35 12.01
N LEU A 81 5.33 2.58 11.67
CA LEU A 81 4.86 3.77 12.40
C LEU A 81 3.34 3.91 12.34
N GLU A 82 2.72 3.59 11.21
CA GLU A 82 1.27 3.53 11.06
C GLU A 82 0.65 2.56 12.08
N ALA A 83 1.17 1.33 12.15
CA ALA A 83 0.63 0.29 13.02
C ALA A 83 0.78 0.58 14.53
N VAL A 84 1.58 1.59 14.91
CA VAL A 84 1.87 1.95 16.30
C VAL A 84 1.14 3.22 16.75
N HIS A 85 0.78 4.12 15.82
CA HIS A 85 0.19 5.42 16.18
C HIS A 85 -1.32 5.47 15.91
N ASP A 86 -2.09 6.02 16.85
CA ASP A 86 -3.55 6.16 16.74
C ASP A 86 -4.01 7.19 15.67
N LYS A 87 -3.09 8.02 15.13
CA LYS A 87 -3.32 9.00 14.06
C LYS A 87 -2.34 8.77 12.91
N SER A 88 -2.53 7.65 12.22
CA SER A 88 -1.53 7.04 11.36
C SER A 88 -1.69 7.32 9.86
N GLU A 89 -2.70 8.08 9.47
CA GLU A 89 -3.07 8.27 8.05
C GLU A 89 -1.95 8.95 7.26
N ILE A 90 -1.19 9.84 7.91
CA ILE A 90 -0.04 10.53 7.30
C ILE A 90 1.08 9.52 7.01
N PHE A 91 1.40 8.64 7.97
CA PHE A 91 2.42 7.62 7.80
C PHE A 91 2.02 6.59 6.73
N PHE A 92 0.74 6.22 6.71
CA PHE A 92 0.15 5.41 5.64
C PHE A 92 0.34 6.06 4.26
N ALA A 93 0.09 7.37 4.13
CA ALA A 93 0.22 8.08 2.87
C ALA A 93 1.68 8.13 2.38
N PHE A 94 2.64 8.42 3.27
CA PHE A 94 4.07 8.39 2.93
C PHE A 94 4.57 6.99 2.54
N GLY A 95 4.21 5.97 3.32
CA GLY A 95 4.59 4.58 3.03
C GLY A 95 4.03 4.13 1.67
N SER A 96 2.75 4.40 1.42
CA SER A 96 2.08 4.04 0.17
C SER A 96 2.65 4.80 -1.03
N LEU A 97 2.98 6.08 -0.89
CA LEU A 97 3.64 6.87 -1.95
C LEU A 97 4.98 6.26 -2.36
N LEU A 98 5.81 5.91 -1.38
CA LEU A 98 7.13 5.30 -1.63
C LEU A 98 7.00 3.93 -2.30
N PHE A 99 6.06 3.08 -1.84
CA PHE A 99 5.80 1.80 -2.49
C PHE A 99 5.27 1.98 -3.92
N CYS A 100 4.33 2.90 -4.16
CA CYS A 100 3.81 3.17 -5.51
C CYS A 100 4.92 3.65 -6.45
N TRP A 101 5.80 4.51 -5.95
CA TRP A 101 6.95 5.00 -6.71
C TRP A 101 7.93 3.88 -7.05
N LEU A 102 8.20 2.96 -6.12
CA LEU A 102 9.05 1.78 -6.38
C LEU A 102 8.39 0.79 -7.35
N LEU A 103 7.08 0.57 -7.22
CA LEU A 103 6.29 -0.27 -8.13
C LEU A 103 6.30 0.29 -9.55
N LEU A 104 6.23 1.62 -9.69
CA LEU A 104 6.35 2.33 -10.97
C LEU A 104 7.76 2.17 -11.55
N ARG A 105 8.80 2.43 -10.74
CA ARG A 105 10.20 2.31 -11.15
C ARG A 105 10.58 0.90 -11.57
N GLY A 106 10.08 -0.10 -10.84
CA GLY A 106 10.31 -1.50 -11.14
C GLY A 106 9.42 -2.07 -12.25
N ARG A 107 8.48 -1.28 -12.81
CA ARG A 107 7.48 -1.73 -13.79
C ARG A 107 6.77 -3.02 -13.35
N LEU A 108 6.56 -3.12 -12.04
CA LEU A 108 6.02 -4.29 -11.36
C LEU A 108 4.52 -4.45 -11.62
N ILE A 109 3.83 -3.32 -11.79
CA ILE A 109 2.40 -3.20 -12.10
C ILE A 109 2.20 -2.25 -13.30
N PRO A 110 1.00 -2.17 -13.90
CA PRO A 110 0.72 -1.24 -15.00
C PRO A 110 1.00 0.20 -14.60
N ALA A 111 1.67 0.95 -15.47
CA ALA A 111 2.08 2.34 -15.19
C ALA A 111 0.88 3.23 -14.83
N ALA A 112 -0.27 3.04 -15.49
CA ALA A 112 -1.49 3.79 -15.17
C ALA A 112 -1.96 3.56 -13.72
N LEU A 113 -1.88 2.32 -13.24
CA LEU A 113 -2.27 1.97 -11.88
C LEU A 113 -1.28 2.54 -10.86
N ALA A 114 0.02 2.44 -11.16
CA ALA A 114 1.06 3.00 -10.30
C ALA A 114 0.97 4.54 -10.20
N TRP A 115 0.71 5.24 -11.31
CA TRP A 115 0.49 6.68 -11.32
C TRP A 115 -0.74 7.09 -10.51
N LEU A 116 -1.84 6.32 -10.61
CA LEU A 116 -3.02 6.55 -9.79
C LEU A 116 -2.68 6.49 -8.30
N GLY A 117 -1.93 5.46 -7.87
CA GLY A 117 -1.47 5.34 -6.48
C GLY A 117 -0.53 6.45 -6.03
N VAL A 118 0.40 6.88 -6.88
CA VAL A 118 1.29 8.02 -6.59
C VAL A 118 0.49 9.29 -6.41
N ILE A 119 -0.45 9.59 -7.31
CA ILE A 119 -1.28 10.80 -7.26
C ILE A 119 -2.18 10.76 -6.03
N ALA A 120 -2.86 9.65 -5.77
CA ALA A 120 -3.72 9.49 -4.60
C ALA A 120 -2.95 9.64 -3.29
N SER A 121 -1.76 9.03 -3.19
CA SER A 121 -0.92 9.15 -1.99
C SER A 121 -0.35 10.56 -1.83
N ALA A 122 0.08 11.20 -2.91
CA ALA A 122 0.60 12.57 -2.87
C ALA A 122 -0.49 13.57 -2.45
N LEU A 123 -1.72 13.36 -2.92
CA LEU A 123 -2.88 14.12 -2.49
C LEU A 123 -3.11 13.98 -0.98
N LEU A 124 -3.08 12.76 -0.45
CA LEU A 124 -3.22 12.50 0.99
C LEU A 124 -2.10 13.13 1.82
N VAL A 125 -0.84 13.05 1.37
CA VAL A 125 0.30 13.66 2.07
C VAL A 125 0.15 15.17 2.25
N VAL A 126 -0.49 15.87 1.30
CA VAL A 126 -0.73 17.32 1.38
C VAL A 126 -1.99 17.64 2.19
N ILE A 127 -3.06 16.86 1.98
CA ILE A 127 -4.37 17.18 2.55
C ILE A 127 -4.48 16.77 4.02
N LEU A 128 -3.90 15.65 4.44
CA LEU A 128 -4.00 15.17 5.83
C LEU A 128 -3.36 16.13 6.85
N PRO A 129 -2.15 16.70 6.63
CA PRO A 129 -1.62 17.76 7.50
C PRO A 129 -2.50 19.01 7.50
N LEU A 130 -3.14 19.34 6.38
CA LEU A 130 -4.03 20.50 6.26
C LEU A 130 -5.35 20.29 7.03
N GLN A 131 -5.85 19.05 7.07
CA GLN A 131 -6.96 18.64 7.95
C GLN A 131 -6.57 18.73 9.42
N LEU A 132 -5.37 18.24 9.79
CA LEU A 132 -4.86 18.30 11.15
C LEU A 132 -4.63 19.74 11.63
N ALA A 133 -4.17 20.62 10.74
CA ALA A 133 -3.99 22.04 11.01
C ALA A 133 -5.31 22.82 11.17
N GLY A 134 -6.47 22.17 11.04
CA GLY A 134 -7.78 22.80 11.23
C GLY A 134 -8.21 23.73 10.08
N VAL A 135 -7.43 23.81 9.00
CA VAL A 135 -7.78 24.61 7.81
C VAL A 135 -9.00 24.02 7.09
N LEU A 136 -9.23 22.71 7.26
CA LEU A 136 -10.43 21.98 6.80
C LEU A 136 -11.31 21.57 8.00
N ALA A 137 -11.53 22.48 8.95
CA ALA A 137 -12.36 22.25 10.13
C ALA A 137 -13.77 21.77 9.74
N GLY A 138 -14.16 20.59 10.23
CA GLY A 138 -15.48 19.97 10.02
C GLY A 138 -15.47 18.58 9.38
N ALA A 139 -14.31 18.09 8.94
CA ALA A 139 -14.18 16.81 8.25
C ALA A 139 -14.11 15.60 9.21
N GLY A 140 -15.24 15.23 9.80
CA GLY A 140 -15.40 13.85 10.29
C GLY A 140 -15.25 12.85 9.12
N TRP A 141 -14.98 11.59 9.42
CA TRP A 141 -14.88 10.51 8.42
C TRP A 141 -16.13 10.40 7.51
N ALA A 142 -17.28 10.86 7.98
CA ALA A 142 -18.55 10.90 7.25
C ALA A 142 -18.73 12.14 6.37
N SER A 143 -17.81 13.11 6.39
CA SER A 143 -17.93 14.30 5.56
C SER A 143 -17.69 13.98 4.08
N SER A 144 -18.48 14.58 3.19
CA SER A 144 -18.33 14.40 1.75
C SER A 144 -16.93 14.81 1.26
N ALA A 145 -16.31 15.79 1.91
CA ALA A 145 -14.94 16.22 1.64
C ALA A 145 -13.93 15.08 1.89
N THR A 146 -14.01 14.38 3.03
CA THR A 146 -13.16 13.23 3.34
C THR A 146 -13.35 12.11 2.30
N TRP A 147 -14.58 11.78 1.93
CA TRP A 147 -14.83 10.77 0.90
C TRP A 147 -14.21 11.14 -0.46
N MET A 148 -14.29 12.40 -0.89
CA MET A 148 -13.65 12.83 -2.15
C MET A 148 -12.12 12.67 -2.13
N ILE A 149 -11.51 12.80 -0.95
CA ILE A 149 -10.06 12.68 -0.75
C ILE A 149 -9.63 11.21 -0.71
N TRP A 150 -10.40 10.35 -0.03
CA TRP A 150 -10.05 8.93 0.17
C TRP A 150 -10.46 8.02 -0.98
N MET A 151 -11.48 8.39 -1.76
CA MET A 151 -11.98 7.59 -2.89
C MET A 151 -10.90 7.25 -3.93
N PRO A 152 -10.03 8.18 -4.39
CA PRO A 152 -8.94 7.83 -5.29
C PRO A 152 -7.98 6.79 -4.70
N MET A 153 -7.70 6.88 -3.39
CA MET A 153 -6.85 5.91 -2.70
C MET A 153 -7.55 4.56 -2.58
N LEU A 154 -8.82 4.51 -2.18
CA LEU A 154 -9.57 3.26 -2.08
C LEU A 154 -9.67 2.57 -3.46
N VAL A 155 -9.94 3.32 -4.52
CA VAL A 155 -9.95 2.79 -5.90
C VAL A 155 -8.59 2.24 -6.28
N PHE A 156 -7.49 2.95 -5.95
CA PHE A 156 -6.13 2.45 -6.16
C PHE A 156 -5.92 1.10 -5.46
N GLU A 157 -6.22 1.06 -4.18
CA GLU A 157 -5.96 -0.06 -3.29
C GLU A 157 -6.73 -1.32 -3.71
N VAL A 158 -8.04 -1.20 -3.96
CA VAL A 158 -8.88 -2.31 -4.44
C VAL A 158 -8.37 -2.80 -5.79
N THR A 159 -8.05 -1.89 -6.70
CA THR A 159 -7.58 -2.26 -8.04
C THR A 159 -6.20 -2.93 -7.98
N LEU A 160 -5.29 -2.43 -7.14
CA LEU A 160 -3.98 -3.04 -6.90
C LEU A 160 -4.12 -4.43 -6.28
N ALA A 161 -4.99 -4.58 -5.29
CA ALA A 161 -5.23 -5.85 -4.62
C ALA A 161 -5.70 -6.93 -5.60
N LEU A 162 -6.73 -6.61 -6.40
CA LEU A 162 -7.25 -7.50 -7.43
C LEU A 162 -6.20 -7.82 -8.49
N TRP A 163 -5.40 -6.83 -8.88
CA TRP A 163 -4.30 -7.03 -9.83
C TRP A 163 -3.26 -8.01 -9.30
N LEU A 164 -2.81 -7.83 -8.05
CA LEU A 164 -1.80 -8.69 -7.42
C LEU A 164 -2.31 -10.12 -7.22
N ILE A 165 -3.60 -10.31 -6.96
CA ILE A 165 -4.22 -11.64 -6.85
C ILE A 165 -4.28 -12.33 -8.21
N ILE A 166 -4.78 -11.64 -9.25
CA ILE A 166 -5.06 -12.25 -10.55
C ILE A 166 -3.79 -12.43 -11.38
N LYS A 167 -3.01 -11.37 -11.54
CA LYS A 167 -1.83 -11.33 -12.43
C LYS A 167 -0.51 -11.46 -11.71
N GLY A 168 -0.46 -11.12 -10.42
CA GLY A 168 0.80 -11.01 -9.70
C GLY A 168 1.66 -9.88 -10.25
N VAL A 169 2.96 -9.95 -9.97
CA VAL A 169 3.92 -8.92 -10.35
C VAL A 169 4.62 -9.27 -11.65
N SER A 170 4.81 -8.29 -12.53
CA SER A 170 5.64 -8.50 -13.71
C SER A 170 7.08 -8.73 -13.24
N ALA A 171 7.66 -9.88 -13.60
CA ALA A 171 9.08 -10.09 -13.40
C ALA A 171 9.80 -9.11 -14.33
N GLY A 172 10.25 -7.99 -13.78
CA GLY A 172 11.07 -7.00 -14.46
C GLY A 172 12.16 -7.73 -15.25
N GLN A 173 12.04 -7.67 -16.56
CA GLN A 173 12.86 -8.39 -17.51
C GLN A 173 14.28 -7.82 -17.43
N GLN A 174 15.15 -8.43 -16.61
CA GLN A 174 16.59 -8.21 -16.71
C GLN A 174 17.11 -8.82 -18.02
N ASN A 175 16.84 -8.14 -19.15
CA ASN A 175 17.42 -8.40 -20.46
C ASN A 175 18.24 -7.17 -20.89
N MET A 176 19.22 -6.73 -20.10
CA MET A 176 20.07 -5.59 -20.48
C MET A 176 21.56 -5.68 -20.11
N THR A 177 22.14 -6.87 -19.89
CA THR A 177 23.61 -6.91 -19.62
C THR A 177 24.37 -8.16 -20.04
N VAL A 178 23.79 -9.09 -20.81
CA VAL A 178 24.54 -10.27 -21.33
C VAL A 178 24.83 -10.17 -22.84
N SER A 179 24.37 -9.11 -23.52
CA SER A 179 24.51 -8.99 -24.97
C SER A 179 25.66 -8.09 -25.46
N ASN A 180 26.57 -7.63 -24.59
CA ASN A 180 27.61 -6.69 -25.04
C ASN A 180 29.04 -6.99 -24.52
N SER A 181 29.34 -8.25 -24.25
CA SER A 181 30.72 -8.70 -24.02
C SER A 181 31.01 -9.97 -24.84
N ILE A 182 30.79 -9.87 -26.14
CA ILE A 182 31.42 -10.72 -27.17
C ILE A 182 32.35 -9.82 -27.95
#